data_AF-A0A2D0JLZ9-F1
#
_entry.id   AF-A0A2D0JLZ9-F1
#
_cell.length_a   1.000
_cell.length_b   1.000
_cell.length_c   1.000
_cell.angle_alpha   90.00
_cell.angle_beta   90.00
_cell.angle_gamma   90.00
#
_symmetry.space_group_name_H-M   'P 1'
#
loop_
_entity.id
_entity.type
_entity.pdbx_description
1 polymer ?
#
loop_
_entity_poly.entity_id
_entity_poly.type
_entity_poly.pdbx_seq_one_letter_code
_entity_poly.pdbx_strand_id
1 'polypeptide(L)'
;MVVLHLNQLLNNNEFEFTRSSICNQKIYSFAWGLWHDPDTRQRGPAKDRDKALNGYERARELLTANPFTARELGGETYRIARREIPD
;
A
#
# COMPACT_ATOMS: atom_id res chain seq x y z
N MET A 1 18.68 -2.81 -18.52
CA MET A 1 19.18 -2.60 -17.15
C MET A 1 18.11 -2.63 -16.05
N VAL A 2 16.84 -2.30 -16.31
CA VAL A 2 15.77 -2.33 -15.28
C VAL A 2 15.46 -3.75 -14.76
N VAL A 3 15.57 -4.77 -15.60
CA VAL A 3 15.27 -6.17 -15.27
C VAL A 3 16.22 -6.75 -14.20
N LEU A 4 17.51 -6.36 -14.22
CA LEU A 4 18.52 -6.89 -13.30
C LEU A 4 18.30 -6.43 -11.85
N HIS A 5 17.78 -5.22 -11.65
CA HIS A 5 17.56 -4.67 -10.31
C HIS A 5 16.32 -5.26 -9.63
N LEU A 6 15.21 -5.40 -10.37
CA LEU A 6 13.96 -5.96 -9.81
C LEU A 6 14.10 -7.45 -9.47
N ASN A 7 14.88 -8.22 -10.23
CA ASN A 7 15.12 -9.64 -9.95
C ASN A 7 15.83 -9.88 -8.62
N GLN A 8 16.59 -8.91 -8.08
CA GLN A 8 17.23 -9.04 -6.76
C GLN A 8 16.22 -8.99 -5.60
N LEU A 9 15.04 -8.41 -5.84
CA LEU A 9 13.96 -8.26 -4.86
C LEU A 9 12.88 -9.33 -5.02
N LEU A 10 12.95 -10.12 -6.09
CA LEU A 10 12.02 -11.21 -6.38
C LEU A 10 12.47 -12.46 -5.61
N ASN A 11 11.69 -12.87 -4.61
CA ASN A 11 11.96 -14.07 -3.82
C ASN A 11 10.86 -15.10 -4.11
N ASN A 12 11.21 -16.32 -4.48
CA ASN A 12 10.24 -17.36 -4.86
C ASN A 12 9.19 -16.89 -5.89
N ASN A 13 9.60 -16.07 -6.86
CA ASN A 13 8.73 -15.47 -7.87
C ASN A 13 7.67 -14.50 -7.33
N GLU A 14 7.84 -14.01 -6.09
CA GLU A 14 6.99 -12.99 -5.48
C GLU A 14 7.80 -11.80 -4.94
N PHE A 15 7.17 -10.62 -4.94
CA PHE A 15 7.67 -9.45 -4.24
C PHE A 15 7.04 -9.40 -2.85
N GLU A 16 7.86 -9.67 -1.83
CA GLU A 16 7.38 -9.76 -0.45
C GLU A 16 7.09 -8.37 0.13
N PHE A 17 5.82 -8.13 0.48
CA PHE A 17 5.37 -6.85 1.01
C PHE A 17 6.11 -6.43 2.29
N THR A 18 6.21 -7.32 3.26
CA THR A 18 6.78 -7.05 4.60
C THR A 18 8.23 -6.58 4.56
N ARG A 19 9.00 -7.03 3.57
CA ARG A 19 10.42 -6.67 3.39
C ARG A 19 10.62 -5.42 2.54
N SER A 20 9.55 -4.90 1.94
CA SER A 20 9.61 -3.73 1.07
C SER A 20 9.63 -2.42 1.85
N SER A 21 10.20 -1.38 1.25
CA SER A 21 10.17 -0.02 1.83
C SER A 21 8.77 0.61 1.83
N ILE A 22 7.84 0.09 1.01
CA ILE A 22 6.46 0.59 0.95
C ILE A 22 5.62 0.15 2.16
N CYS A 23 5.95 -1.00 2.78
CA CYS A 23 5.35 -1.48 4.04
C CYS A 23 5.63 -0.55 5.23
N ASN A 24 6.64 0.33 5.12
CA ASN A 24 6.98 1.31 6.16
C ASN A 24 6.35 2.69 5.92
N GLN A 25 5.52 2.84 4.88
CA GLN A 25 4.92 4.11 4.50
C GLN A 25 3.39 3.99 4.47
N LYS A 26 2.71 4.85 5.24
CA LYS A 26 1.24 4.82 5.47
C LYS A 26 0.45 4.72 4.17
N ILE A 27 0.68 5.63 3.23
CA ILE A 27 -0.05 5.65 1.95
C ILE A 27 0.27 4.43 1.11
N TYR A 28 1.54 4.01 1.05
CA TYR A 28 1.90 2.92 0.15
C TYR A 28 1.47 1.56 0.71
N SER A 29 1.39 1.42 2.03
CA SER A 29 0.73 0.28 2.67
C SER A 29 -0.78 0.28 2.36
N PHE A 30 -1.44 1.45 2.44
CA PHE A 30 -2.84 1.57 2.05
C PHE A 30 -3.07 1.25 0.56
N ALA A 31 -2.21 1.77 -0.32
CA ALA A 31 -2.24 1.49 -1.75
C ALA A 31 -2.00 0.01 -2.05
N TRP A 32 -1.08 -0.65 -1.34
CA TRP A 32 -0.92 -2.10 -1.44
C TRP A 32 -2.24 -2.81 -1.15
N GLY A 33 -2.90 -2.45 -0.04
CA GLY A 33 -4.22 -2.96 0.31
C GLY A 33 -5.23 -2.76 -0.81
N LEU A 34 -5.41 -1.50 -1.23
CA LEU A 34 -6.39 -1.07 -2.22
C LEU A 34 -6.23 -1.76 -3.57
N TRP A 35 -5.01 -1.94 -4.06
CA TRP A 35 -4.77 -2.56 -5.37
C TRP A 35 -4.95 -4.08 -5.36
N HIS A 36 -4.70 -4.74 -4.23
CA HIS A 36 -4.95 -6.18 -4.08
C HIS A 36 -6.39 -6.52 -3.69
N ASP A 37 -7.14 -5.56 -3.14
CA ASP A 37 -8.51 -5.77 -2.70
C ASP A 37 -9.45 -6.19 -3.86
N PRO A 38 -10.08 -7.39 -3.80
CA PRO A 38 -11.04 -7.85 -4.80
C PRO A 38 -12.31 -7.00 -4.87
N ASP A 39 -12.65 -6.31 -3.78
CA ASP A 39 -13.87 -5.51 -3.67
C ASP A 39 -13.67 -4.09 -4.28
N THR A 40 -12.44 -3.75 -4.67
CA THR A 40 -12.14 -2.47 -5.33
C THR A 40 -12.03 -2.60 -6.86
N ARG A 41 -12.33 -1.49 -7.54
CA ARG A 41 -12.21 -1.41 -9.01
C ARG A 41 -10.80 -1.10 -9.49
N GLN A 42 -9.81 -1.04 -8.59
CA GLN A 42 -8.46 -0.66 -8.99
C GLN A 42 -7.82 -1.73 -9.88
N ARG A 43 -7.28 -1.29 -11.01
CA ARG A 43 -6.56 -2.14 -11.95
C ARG A 43 -5.09 -2.22 -11.56
N GLY A 44 -4.51 -3.41 -11.62
CA GLY A 44 -3.11 -3.63 -11.34
C GLY A 44 -2.82 -5.11 -11.07
N PRO A 45 -2.24 -5.45 -9.90
CA PRO A 45 -1.86 -6.82 -9.59
C PRO A 45 -3.07 -7.75 -9.50
N ALA A 46 -2.79 -9.06 -9.47
CA ALA A 46 -3.79 -10.05 -9.14
C ALA A 46 -4.46 -9.72 -7.79
N LYS A 47 -5.78 -9.82 -7.77
CA LYS A 47 -6.58 -9.59 -6.58
C LYS A 47 -6.38 -10.73 -5.59
N ASP A 48 -6.13 -10.36 -4.34
CA ASP A 48 -5.75 -11.27 -3.26
C ASP A 48 -6.18 -10.63 -1.94
N ARG A 49 -7.17 -11.24 -1.29
CA ARG A 49 -7.78 -10.71 -0.06
C ARG A 49 -6.78 -10.68 1.10
N ASP A 50 -5.87 -11.64 1.19
CA ASP A 50 -4.89 -11.69 2.27
C ASP A 50 -3.82 -10.61 2.09
N LYS A 51 -3.36 -10.41 0.84
CA LYS A 51 -2.47 -9.28 0.52
C LYS A 51 -3.15 -7.94 0.75
N ALA A 52 -4.45 -7.83 0.46
CA ALA A 52 -5.22 -6.63 0.74
C ALA A 52 -5.25 -6.32 2.24
N LEU A 53 -5.59 -7.32 3.05
CA LEU A 53 -5.67 -7.21 4.51
C LEU A 53 -4.33 -6.80 5.12
N ASN A 54 -3.23 -7.44 4.71
CA ASN A 54 -1.88 -7.09 5.17
C ASN A 54 -1.54 -5.61 4.91
N GLY A 55 -1.93 -5.08 3.75
CA GLY A 55 -1.72 -3.67 3.42
C GLY A 55 -2.54 -2.73 4.31
N TYR A 56 -3.83 -3.03 4.49
CA TYR A 56 -4.73 -2.22 5.32
C TYR A 56 -4.39 -2.25 6.80
N GLU A 57 -4.08 -3.41 7.36
CA GLU A 57 -3.66 -3.55 8.75
C GLU A 57 -2.39 -2.74 9.01
N ARG A 58 -1.40 -2.86 8.12
CA ARG A 58 -0.17 -2.08 8.24
C ARG A 58 -0.40 -0.59 8.11
N ALA A 59 -1.24 -0.16 7.18
CA ALA A 59 -1.62 1.24 7.04
C ALA A 59 -2.27 1.77 8.32
N ARG A 60 -3.17 0.99 8.93
CA ARG A 60 -3.81 1.31 10.21
C ARG A 60 -2.78 1.47 11.33
N GLU A 61 -1.86 0.52 11.49
CA GLU A 61 -0.79 0.60 12.50
C GLU A 61 0.04 1.88 12.36
N LEU A 62 0.48 2.19 11.13
CA LEU A 62 1.32 3.36 10.87
C LEU A 62 0.55 4.68 11.07
N LEU A 63 -0.75 4.70 10.77
CA LEU A 63 -1.62 5.85 10.99
C LEU A 63 -1.93 6.06 12.47
N THR A 64 -2.13 4.99 13.23
CA THR A 64 -2.31 5.06 14.68
C THR A 64 -1.04 5.55 15.38
N ALA A 65 0.13 5.03 14.98
CA ALA A 65 1.41 5.44 15.56
C ALA A 65 1.80 6.87 15.17
N ASN A 66 1.47 7.28 13.94
CA ASN A 66 1.77 8.60 13.44
C ASN A 66 0.61 9.05 12.53
N PRO A 67 -0.34 9.84 13.02
CA PRO A 67 -1.43 10.36 12.18
C PRO A 67 -0.91 11.25 11.04
N PHE A 68 -1.77 11.58 10.07
CA PHE A 68 -1.41 12.58 9.06
C PHE A 68 -1.44 13.99 9.65
N THR A 69 -0.45 14.80 9.29
CA THR A 69 -0.47 16.24 9.51
C THR A 69 -1.42 16.93 8.54
N ALA A 70 -1.89 18.13 8.88
CA ALA A 70 -2.73 18.93 7.99
C ALA A 70 -2.07 19.21 6.62
N ARG A 71 -0.74 19.34 6.60
CA ARG A 71 0.05 19.51 5.36
C ARG A 71 0.00 18.27 4.48
N GLU A 72 0.14 17.08 5.07
CA GLU A 72 0.08 15.81 4.35
C GLU A 72 -1.31 15.59 3.75
N LEU A 73 -2.38 15.84 4.51
CA LEU A 73 -3.76 15.72 4.02
C LEU A 73 -4.08 16.64 2.83
N GLY A 74 -3.32 17.72 2.63
CA GLY A 74 -3.44 18.62 1.50
C GLY A 74 -2.69 18.18 0.23
N GLY A 75 -1.87 17.13 0.30
CA GLY A 75 -1.09 16.64 -0.84
C GLY A 75 -1.88 15.68 -1.75
N GLU A 76 -1.68 15.76 -3.07
CA GLU A 76 -2.44 14.96 -4.05
C GLU A 76 -2.27 13.44 -3.83
N THR A 77 -1.08 12.99 -3.40
CA THR A 77 -0.82 11.57 -3.06
C THR A 77 -1.68 11.08 -1.89
N TYR A 78 -2.01 11.96 -0.95
CA TYR A 78 -2.79 11.67 0.25
C TYR A 78 -4.31 11.76 0.01
N ARG A 79 -4.70 12.28 -1.17
CA ARG A 79 -6.10 12.37 -1.57
C ARG A 79 -6.73 11.01 -1.87
N ILE A 80 -5.91 9.99 -2.14
CA ILE A 80 -6.33 8.59 -2.29
C ILE A 80 -6.90 8.06 -0.97
N ALA A 81 -6.28 8.37 0.17
CA ALA A 81 -6.79 7.97 1.48
C ALA A 81 -8.07 8.73 1.87
N ARG A 82 -8.18 10.02 1.49
CA ARG A 82 -9.36 10.86 1.78
C ARG A 82 -10.64 10.46 1.03
N ARG A 83 -10.52 9.80 -0.13
CA ARG A 83 -11.68 9.43 -0.96
C ARG A 83 -12.39 8.17 -0.46
N GLU A 84 -11.71 7.34 0.32
CA GLU A 84 -12.16 5.99 0.68
C GLU A 84 -12.41 5.82 2.18
N ILE A 85 -12.05 6.81 3.02
CA ILE A 85 -12.37 6.81 4.45
C ILE A 85 -13.63 7.68 4.64
N PRO A 86 -14.78 7.13 5.06
CA PRO A 86 -15.97 7.91 5.34
C PRO A 86 -15.75 8.87 6.53
N ASP A 87 -16.44 10.01 6.49
CA ASP A 87 -16.40 11.08 7.50
C ASP A 87 -16.70 10.59 8.93
#